data_AF-A0AAW2LN58-F1
#
_entry.id   AF-A0AAW2LN58-F1
#
_cell.length_a   1.000
_cell.length_b   1.000
_cell.length_c   1.000
_cell.angle_alpha   90.00
_cell.angle_beta   90.00
_cell.angle_gamma   90.00
#
_symmetry.space_group_name_H-M   'P 1'
#
loop_
_entity.id
_entity.type
_entity.pdbx_description
1 polymer ?
#
loop_
_entity_poly.entity_id
_entity_poly.type
_entity_poly.pdbx_seq_one_letter_code
_entity_poly.pdbx_strand_id
1 'polypeptide(L)'
;MLYWKDNIGLEYCKFCGDPRYKPIRDRNPQRKKSPYAVLRYLPLITRLQRLYASPATAEHMTWHACHQTEEGSMCHPSDAETWKHFDQSYPDFVVESRNVRLAL
;
A
#
# COMPACT_ATOMS: atom_id res chain seq x y z
N MET A 1 13.64 -9.94 -1.07
CA MET A 1 13.80 -10.90 0.05
C MET A 1 13.58 -10.24 1.41
N LEU A 2 12.62 -10.70 2.21
CA LEU A 2 12.48 -10.30 3.62
C LEU A 2 13.34 -11.19 4.52
N TYR A 3 14.05 -10.58 5.47
CA TYR A 3 14.80 -11.31 6.51
C TYR A 3 13.85 -11.71 7.64
N TRP A 4 12.97 -12.67 7.35
CA TRP A 4 11.94 -13.17 8.25
C TRP A 4 11.80 -14.69 8.14
N LYS A 5 11.33 -15.35 9.20
CA LYS A 5 11.26 -16.82 9.34
C LYS A 5 12.59 -17.48 8.95
N ASP A 6 12.58 -18.35 7.94
CA ASP A 6 13.73 -19.15 7.49
C ASP A 6 14.92 -18.30 7.03
N ASN A 7 14.67 -17.01 6.74
CA ASN A 7 15.67 -16.08 6.27
C ASN A 7 16.24 -15.18 7.37
N ILE A 8 15.83 -15.35 8.64
CA ILE A 8 16.19 -14.43 9.73
C ILE A 8 17.69 -14.38 10.00
N GLY A 9 18.39 -15.50 9.86
CA GLY A 9 19.83 -15.63 10.11
C GLY A 9 20.72 -15.19 8.96
N LEU A 10 20.15 -14.80 7.82
CA LEU A 10 20.96 -14.44 6.65
C LEU A 10 21.55 -13.04 6.78
N GLU A 11 22.84 -12.95 6.48
CA GLU A 11 23.60 -11.70 6.42
C GLU A 11 23.72 -11.15 5.00
N TYR A 12 23.35 -11.94 3.99
CA TYR A 12 23.41 -11.56 2.57
C TYR A 12 22.10 -11.87 1.86
N CYS A 13 21.79 -11.08 0.83
CA CYS A 13 20.60 -11.27 0.02
C CYS A 13 20.75 -12.51 -0.88
N LYS A 14 19.78 -13.43 -0.86
CA LYS A 14 19.77 -14.63 -1.73
C LYS A 14 19.73 -14.34 -3.23
N PHE A 15 19.26 -13.15 -3.62
CA PHE A 15 19.03 -12.82 -5.03
C PHE A 15 20.16 -12.00 -5.66
N CYS A 16 20.71 -11.02 -4.92
CA CYS A 16 21.75 -10.12 -5.44
C CYS A 16 23.10 -10.24 -4.70
N GLY A 17 23.17 -11.00 -3.60
CA GLY A 17 24.40 -11.13 -2.80
C GLY A 17 24.73 -9.92 -1.91
N ASP A 18 23.94 -8.84 -1.97
CA ASP A 18 24.22 -7.64 -1.18
C ASP A 18 24.18 -7.90 0.34
N PRO A 19 25.09 -7.26 1.11
CA PRO A 19 25.11 -7.38 2.55
C PRO A 19 23.86 -6.76 3.19
N ARG A 20 23.35 -7.42 4.23
CA ARG A 20 22.22 -6.94 5.03
C ARG A 20 22.57 -5.70 5.83
N TYR A 21 23.78 -5.66 6.40
CA TYR A 21 24.21 -4.65 7.36
C TYR A 21 25.28 -3.73 6.80
N LYS A 22 25.25 -2.46 7.20
CA LYS A 22 26.29 -1.48 6.90
C LYS A 22 27.59 -1.89 7.62
N PRO A 23 28.76 -1.64 7.01
CA PRO A 23 30.04 -1.92 7.65
C PRO A 23 30.22 -1.07 8.91
N ILE A 24 30.66 -1.71 9.99
CA ILE A 24 30.97 -1.02 11.24
C ILE A 24 32.40 -0.48 11.12
N ARG A 25 32.57 0.84 11.13
CA ARG A 25 33.88 1.50 11.06
C ARG A 25 34.62 1.54 12.40
N ASP A 26 33.87 1.52 13.51
CA ASP A 26 34.42 1.56 14.87
C ASP A 26 34.64 0.15 15.43
N ARG A 27 35.77 -0.09 16.10
CA ARG A 27 36.09 -1.39 16.73
C ARG A 27 35.30 -1.70 18.00
N ASN A 28 34.28 -0.90 18.34
CA ASN A 28 33.53 -1.07 19.58
C ASN A 28 32.64 -2.33 19.49
N PRO A 29 32.93 -3.41 20.26
CA PRO A 29 32.27 -4.71 20.13
C PRO A 29 30.77 -4.68 20.48
N GLN A 30 30.33 -3.68 21.23
CA GLN A 30 28.95 -3.56 21.70
C GLN A 30 28.01 -2.86 20.70
N ARG A 31 28.51 -2.36 19.57
CA ARG A 31 27.69 -1.59 18.63
C ARG A 31 26.76 -2.50 17.83
N LYS A 32 25.45 -2.24 17.89
CA LYS A 32 24.43 -2.98 17.13
C LYS A 32 24.64 -2.79 15.61
N LYS A 33 24.56 -3.88 14.85
CA LYS A 33 24.60 -3.86 13.37
C LYS A 33 23.37 -3.10 12.85
N SER A 34 23.58 -2.17 11.91
CA SER A 34 22.50 -1.40 11.27
C SER A 34 22.23 -1.93 9.87
N PRO A 35 21.01 -2.37 9.53
CA PRO A 35 20.71 -2.86 8.20
C PRO A 35 20.65 -1.75 7.16
N TYR A 36 20.88 -2.08 5.89
CA TYR A 36 20.59 -1.16 4.78
C TYR A 36 19.09 -0.93 4.65
N ALA A 37 18.70 0.31 4.36
CA ALA A 37 17.33 0.64 3.97
C ALA A 37 17.09 0.10 2.55
N VAL A 38 16.04 -0.68 2.38
CA VAL A 38 15.70 -1.32 1.10
C VAL A 38 14.29 -0.90 0.71
N LEU A 39 14.15 -0.18 -0.41
CA LEU A 39 12.86 0.06 -1.04
C LEU A 39 12.35 -1.27 -1.61
N ARG A 40 11.11 -1.63 -1.32
CA ARG A 40 10.50 -2.86 -1.81
C ARG A 40 9.22 -2.52 -2.54
N TYR A 41 9.11 -2.97 -3.78
CA TYR A 41 7.85 -2.98 -4.49
C TYR A 41 6.98 -4.11 -3.95
N LEU A 42 5.74 -3.76 -3.57
CA LEU A 42 4.73 -4.70 -3.13
C LEU A 42 3.59 -4.64 -4.17
N PRO A 43 3.29 -5.74 -4.87
CA PRO A 43 2.25 -5.74 -5.91
C PRO A 43 0.89 -5.30 -5.33
N LEU A 44 0.44 -4.12 -5.74
CA LEU A 44 -0.78 -3.49 -5.19
C LEU A 44 -2.05 -4.22 -5.64
N ILE A 45 -2.13 -4.58 -6.93
CA ILE A 45 -3.33 -5.16 -7.54
C ILE A 45 -3.81 -6.41 -6.77
N THR A 46 -2.91 -7.35 -6.49
CA THR A 46 -3.27 -8.60 -5.78
C THR A 46 -3.77 -8.36 -4.36
N ARG A 47 -3.35 -7.25 -3.71
CA ARG A 47 -3.80 -6.89 -2.37
C ARG A 47 -5.20 -6.27 -2.43
N LEU A 48 -5.43 -5.38 -3.38
CA LEU A 48 -6.74 -4.76 -3.59
C LEU A 48 -7.80 -5.81 -3.94
N GLN A 49 -7.46 -6.78 -4.80
CA GLN A 49 -8.36 -7.90 -5.12
C GLN A 49 -8.77 -8.71 -3.88
N ARG A 50 -7.85 -8.93 -2.93
CA ARG A 50 -8.15 -9.63 -1.68
C ARG A 50 -9.10 -8.86 -0.77
N LEU A 51 -9.13 -7.53 -0.84
CA LEU A 51 -10.09 -6.72 -0.08
C LEU A 51 -11.53 -6.95 -0.56
N TYR A 52 -11.73 -7.39 -1.80
CA TYR A 52 -13.04 -7.78 -2.31
C TYR A 52 -13.42 -9.23 -1.99
N ALA A 53 -12.54 -10.03 -1.37
CA ALA A 53 -12.81 -11.43 -1.09
C ALA A 53 -13.74 -11.65 0.12
N SER A 54 -13.86 -10.66 1.01
CA SER A 54 -14.80 -10.68 2.14
C SER A 54 -15.93 -9.68 1.92
N PRO A 55 -17.20 -10.05 2.14
CA PRO A 55 -18.34 -9.14 1.99
C PRO A 55 -18.21 -7.88 2.85
N ALA A 56 -17.74 -8.03 4.09
CA ALA A 56 -17.59 -6.91 5.02
C ALA A 56 -16.58 -5.86 4.52
N THR A 57 -15.45 -6.32 3.97
CA THR A 57 -14.46 -5.39 3.41
C THR A 57 -14.90 -4.85 2.05
N ALA A 58 -15.60 -5.66 1.24
CA ALA A 58 -16.15 -5.24 -0.04
C ALA A 58 -17.15 -4.08 0.12
N GLU A 59 -18.01 -4.13 1.14
CA GLU A 59 -18.95 -3.04 1.47
C GLU A 59 -18.23 -1.71 1.69
N HIS A 60 -17.17 -1.71 2.50
CA HIS A 60 -16.34 -0.53 2.72
C HIS A 60 -15.63 -0.06 1.44
N MET A 61 -15.16 -0.99 0.61
CA MET A 61 -14.48 -0.68 -0.64
C MET A 61 -15.40 0.01 -1.66
N THR A 62 -16.68 -0.36 -1.72
CA THR A 62 -17.68 0.24 -2.63
C THR A 62 -18.45 1.39 -2.00
N TRP A 63 -18.23 1.69 -0.71
CA TRP A 63 -19.01 2.69 0.03
C TRP A 63 -19.00 4.06 -0.64
N HIS A 64 -17.86 4.43 -1.22
CA HIS A 64 -17.68 5.67 -1.97
C HIS A 64 -18.65 5.87 -3.15
N ALA A 65 -19.24 4.79 -3.68
CA ALA A 65 -20.22 4.83 -4.76
C ALA A 65 -21.67 4.67 -4.26
N CYS A 66 -21.86 4.10 -3.07
CA CYS A 66 -23.19 3.77 -2.52
C CYS A 66 -23.68 4.74 -1.45
N HIS A 67 -22.80 5.53 -0.84
CA HIS A 67 -23.17 6.49 0.18
C HIS A 67 -24.02 7.64 -0.40
N GLN A 68 -24.94 8.15 0.42
CA GLN A 68 -25.68 9.36 0.13
C GLN A 68 -25.01 10.51 0.88
N THR A 69 -24.69 11.58 0.17
CA THR A 69 -24.12 12.79 0.75
C THR A 69 -25.24 13.77 1.06
N GLU A 70 -25.29 14.29 2.28
CA GLU A 70 -26.17 15.42 2.62
C GLU A 70 -25.65 16.70 1.95
N GLU A 71 -26.54 17.51 1.37
CA GLU A 71 -26.15 18.76 0.72
C GLU A 71 -25.41 19.68 1.71
N GLY A 72 -24.16 20.03 1.37
CA GLY A 72 -23.33 20.96 2.14
C GLY A 72 -22.38 20.31 3.16
N SER A 73 -22.37 18.98 3.30
CA SER A 73 -21.43 18.26 4.18
C SER A 73 -20.51 17.32 3.38
N MET A 74 -19.24 17.25 3.77
CA MET A 74 -18.27 16.28 3.23
C MET A 74 -18.19 15.10 4.18
N CYS A 75 -18.87 14.00 3.84
CA CYS A 75 -18.91 12.78 4.65
C CYS A 75 -17.79 11.81 4.25
N HIS A 76 -17.26 11.95 3.04
CA HIS A 76 -16.18 11.12 2.50
C HIS A 76 -15.26 11.94 1.58
N PRO A 77 -13.98 11.55 1.43
CA PRO A 77 -13.10 12.13 0.41
C PRO A 77 -13.67 12.08 -1.02
N SER A 78 -14.66 11.22 -1.26
CA SER A 78 -15.35 11.15 -2.55
C SER A 78 -16.22 12.35 -2.89
N ASP A 79 -16.67 13.08 -1.87
CA ASP A 79 -17.48 14.28 -2.05
C ASP A 79 -16.64 15.46 -2.53
N ALA A 80 -15.31 15.34 -2.43
CA ALA A 80 -14.36 16.38 -2.83
C ALA A 80 -14.48 16.69 -4.32
N GLU A 81 -14.29 17.97 -4.65
CA GLU A 81 -14.37 18.47 -6.03
C GLU A 81 -13.36 17.79 -6.96
N THR A 82 -12.18 17.44 -6.43
CA THR A 82 -11.16 16.69 -7.17
C THR A 82 -11.64 15.31 -7.61
N TRP A 83 -12.43 14.63 -6.79
CA TRP A 83 -13.03 13.33 -7.15
C TRP A 83 -14.15 13.48 -8.16
N LYS A 84 -15.03 14.47 -7.98
CA LYS A 84 -16.10 14.77 -8.95
C LYS A 84 -15.51 15.10 -10.33
N HIS A 85 -14.44 15.89 -10.38
CA HIS A 85 -13.72 16.19 -11.62
C HIS A 85 -13.10 14.94 -12.26
N PHE A 86 -12.48 14.06 -11.46
CA PHE A 86 -11.94 12.80 -11.96
C PHE A 86 -13.05 11.92 -12.56
N ASP A 87 -14.18 11.82 -11.87
CA ASP A 87 -15.31 11.01 -12.31
C ASP A 87 -15.91 11.53 -13.63
N GLN A 88 -15.97 12.85 -13.81
CA GLN A 88 -16.35 13.48 -15.08
C GLN A 88 -15.34 13.23 -16.20
N SER A 89 -14.05 13.18 -15.87
CA SER A 89 -12.97 12.97 -16.85
C SER A 89 -12.85 11.52 -17.31
N TYR A 90 -13.23 10.56 -16.47
CA TYR A 90 -13.04 9.13 -16.71
C TYR A 90 -14.32 8.32 -16.48
N PRO A 91 -15.39 8.54 -17.27
CA PRO A 91 -16.70 7.90 -17.04
C PRO A 91 -16.63 6.37 -17.05
N ASP A 92 -15.84 5.78 -17.95
CA ASP A 92 -15.64 4.32 -18.03
C ASP A 92 -15.05 3.74 -16.74
N PHE A 93 -14.24 4.53 -16.02
CA PHE A 93 -13.66 4.12 -14.74
C PHE A 93 -14.69 4.17 -13.61
N VAL A 94 -15.61 5.15 -13.64
CA VAL A 94 -16.64 5.33 -12.61
C VAL A 94 -17.72 4.26 -12.67
N VAL A 95 -18.05 3.79 -13.88
CA VAL A 95 -19.09 2.78 -14.11
C VAL A 95 -18.85 1.50 -13.30
N GLU A 96 -17.59 1.12 -13.12
CA GLU A 96 -17.21 -0.02 -12.28
C GLU A 96 -16.90 0.45 -10.85
N SER A 97 -17.86 0.29 -9.94
CA SER A 97 -17.74 0.70 -8.53
C SER A 97 -16.66 -0.05 -7.74
N ARG A 98 -16.14 -1.16 -8.27
CA ARG A 98 -14.99 -1.89 -7.70
C ARG A 98 -13.65 -1.28 -8.08
N ASN A 99 -13.62 -0.24 -8.90
CA ASN A 99 -12.39 0.47 -9.22
C ASN A 99 -11.92 1.30 -8.02
N VAL A 100 -10.71 1.00 -7.56
CA VAL A 100 -10.11 1.65 -6.40
C VAL A 100 -9.40 2.93 -6.81
N ARG A 101 -9.79 4.06 -6.22
CA ARG A 101 -9.10 5.35 -6.37
C ARG A 101 -8.10 5.50 -5.23
N LEU A 102 -6.82 5.63 -5.56
CA LEU A 102 -5.75 5.90 -4.60
C LEU A 102 -5.38 7.37 -4.72
N ALA A 103 -5.80 8.19 -3.76
CA ALA A 103 -5.32 9.56 -3.61
C ALA A 103 -4.11 9.55 -2.65
N LEU A 104 -3.04 10.29 -3.02
CA LEU A 104 -1.84 10.51 -2.21
C LEU A 104 -1.91 11.86 -1.51
#